data_AF-A0A6J4QYD7-F1
#
_entry.id   AF-A0A6J4QYD7-F1
#
_cell.length_a   1.000
_cell.length_b   1.000
_cell.length_c   1.000
_cell.angle_alpha   90.00
_cell.angle_beta   90.00
_cell.angle_gamma   90.00
#
_symmetry.space_group_name_H-M   'P 1'
#
loop_
_entity.id
_entity.type
_entity.pdbx_description
1 polymer ?
#
loop_
_entity_poly.entity_id
_entity_poly.type
_entity_poly.pdbx_seq_one_letter_code
_entity_poly.pdbx_strand_id
1 'polypeptide(L)'
;MSDKSFFSRILGGGSGDDETNVFSPEALGRKESSRGRGGPPPPEEEQRPQGLTVERAAEVIDDLPPEVPRDSAVRIVRGTLLAAGIQVEDLERSTRARESKLNSEMDLARERQEQLRYRTEDDVRSLEEEIRRVREACDAGIAEEEQRISRAVDGIEGIKRVRAFFSFPDPEEEQEASEPVEDPPVDETQVFEPFDADETRVLRRRGGTFGAAEEPADTPLEGPSPYRDPHGPPDRR
;
A
#
# COMPACT_ATOMS: atom_id res chain seq x y z
N MET A 1 -40.46 39.51 7.69
CA MET A 1 -39.43 40.52 7.38
C MET A 1 -38.17 40.19 8.16
N SER A 2 -37.02 40.44 7.54
CA SER A 2 -35.64 40.25 8.01
C SER A 2 -35.02 38.88 7.76
N ASP A 3 -34.66 38.67 6.50
CA ASP A 3 -33.34 38.16 6.13
C ASP A 3 -32.24 38.91 6.88
N LYS A 4 -31.25 38.20 7.44
CA LYS A 4 -29.83 38.59 7.44
C LYS A 4 -28.92 37.56 8.14
N SER A 5 -27.91 37.16 7.38
CA SER A 5 -26.56 36.81 7.82
C SER A 5 -26.24 35.35 8.14
N PHE A 6 -26.04 34.63 7.04
CA PHE A 6 -25.49 33.27 6.87
C PHE A 6 -23.95 33.20 6.88
N PHE A 7 -23.18 34.21 7.36
CA PHE A 7 -21.73 34.26 7.08
C PHE A 7 -20.76 34.65 8.22
N SER A 8 -21.13 34.58 9.51
CA SER A 8 -20.27 35.15 10.57
C SER A 8 -19.81 34.23 11.71
N ARG A 9 -19.84 32.89 11.60
CA ARG A 9 -19.25 32.04 12.67
C ARG A 9 -18.63 30.71 12.24
N ILE A 10 -18.17 30.62 11.00
CA ILE A 10 -17.36 29.51 10.47
C ILE A 10 -15.86 29.66 10.78
N LEU A 11 -15.42 30.71 11.51
CA LEU A 11 -14.00 30.91 11.82
C LEU A 11 -13.81 31.34 13.27
N GLY A 12 -13.39 30.41 14.13
CA GLY A 12 -12.65 30.75 15.34
C GLY A 12 -13.19 30.16 16.64
N GLY A 13 -12.77 28.93 16.93
CA GLY A 13 -11.94 28.69 18.12
C GLY A 13 -12.62 28.27 19.42
N GLY A 14 -12.28 27.06 19.86
CA GLY A 14 -11.90 26.82 21.26
C GLY A 14 -12.47 25.59 21.95
N SER A 15 -11.63 24.55 22.08
CA SER A 15 -11.57 23.57 23.18
C SER A 15 -12.73 22.57 23.29
N GLY A 16 -12.54 21.25 23.39
CA GLY A 16 -11.34 20.42 23.49
C GLY A 16 -11.83 18.97 23.57
N ASP A 17 -11.07 18.11 22.89
CA ASP A 17 -10.77 16.70 23.18
C ASP A 17 -11.86 15.61 23.11
N ASP A 18 -11.45 14.51 22.46
CA ASP A 18 -12.02 13.15 22.35
C ASP A 18 -13.11 12.84 21.32
N GLU A 19 -12.71 12.76 20.04
CA GLU A 19 -13.22 11.72 19.14
C GLU A 19 -12.11 11.18 18.22
N THR A 20 -11.62 9.96 18.48
CA THR A 20 -10.83 9.19 17.51
C THR A 20 -11.75 8.68 16.39
N ASN A 21 -12.19 9.59 15.52
CA ASN A 21 -12.78 9.26 14.23
C ASN A 21 -11.66 9.28 13.18
N VAL A 22 -11.13 8.09 12.83
CA VAL A 22 -10.16 7.92 11.74
C VAL A 22 -10.90 8.17 10.43
N PHE A 23 -10.82 9.40 9.93
CA PHE A 23 -11.31 9.78 8.61
C PHE A 23 -10.31 9.42 7.52
N SER A 24 -10.81 8.64 6.56
CA SER A 24 -10.28 8.46 5.21
C SER A 24 -10.13 9.81 4.49
N PRO A 25 -9.04 10.04 3.72
CA PRO A 25 -8.91 11.25 2.92
C PRO A 25 -9.77 11.18 1.64
N GLU A 26 -10.86 11.94 1.65
CA GLU A 26 -11.54 12.57 0.51
C GLU A 26 -10.52 13.05 -0.55
N ALA A 27 -10.70 12.77 -1.84
CA ALA A 27 -11.72 13.37 -2.72
C ALA A 27 -11.74 14.91 -2.66
N LEU A 28 -11.90 15.53 -3.83
CA LEU A 28 -12.19 16.97 -4.05
C LEU A 28 -11.00 17.94 -4.15
N GLY A 29 -10.19 17.77 -5.19
CA GLY A 29 -9.45 18.86 -5.82
C GLY A 29 -10.11 19.31 -7.13
N ARG A 30 -11.19 20.10 -7.08
CA ARG A 30 -11.69 20.85 -8.25
C ARG A 30 -12.26 22.22 -7.85
N LYS A 31 -11.42 23.25 -7.85
CA LYS A 31 -11.57 24.56 -8.54
C LYS A 31 -10.66 25.60 -7.90
N GLU A 32 -9.69 26.08 -8.66
CA GLU A 32 -9.57 27.49 -9.05
C GLU A 32 -8.35 27.66 -9.95
N SER A 33 -8.52 27.39 -11.25
CA SER A 33 -7.64 27.91 -12.28
C SER A 33 -8.20 29.27 -12.72
N SER A 34 -7.46 30.34 -12.43
CA SER A 34 -7.63 31.59 -13.17
C SER A 34 -6.27 32.09 -13.66
N ARG A 35 -6.24 32.30 -14.99
CA ARG A 35 -5.28 33.06 -15.80
C ARG A 35 -4.01 32.32 -16.27
N GLY A 36 -4.01 32.01 -17.57
CA GLY A 36 -2.84 32.29 -18.40
C GLY A 36 -2.52 31.29 -19.51
N ARG A 37 -3.03 31.60 -20.71
CA ARG A 37 -2.30 31.51 -21.99
C ARG A 37 -2.09 30.11 -22.63
N GLY A 38 -2.87 29.87 -23.69
CA GLY A 38 -2.31 29.33 -24.95
C GLY A 38 -2.41 27.83 -25.22
N GLY A 39 -3.46 27.15 -24.75
CA GLY A 39 -3.83 25.82 -25.28
C GLY A 39 -4.81 25.94 -26.45
N PRO A 40 -4.79 25.03 -27.44
CA PRO A 40 -5.89 24.91 -28.40
C PRO A 40 -7.21 24.83 -27.62
N PRO A 41 -8.32 25.40 -28.12
CA PRO A 41 -9.58 25.29 -27.41
C PRO A 41 -9.84 23.80 -27.09
N PRO A 42 -10.33 23.47 -25.87
CA PRO A 42 -10.84 22.13 -25.63
C PRO A 42 -11.80 21.82 -26.77
N PRO A 43 -11.83 20.58 -27.31
CA PRO A 43 -12.84 20.23 -28.30
C PRO A 43 -14.14 20.71 -27.70
N GLU A 44 -14.82 21.58 -28.44
CA GLU A 44 -16.07 22.17 -28.01
C GLU A 44 -16.85 21.02 -27.39
N GLU A 45 -17.23 21.16 -26.13
CA GLU A 45 -18.46 20.55 -25.67
C GLU A 45 -19.54 21.24 -26.52
N GLU A 46 -19.58 20.91 -27.82
CA GLU A 46 -20.79 20.75 -28.57
C GLU A 46 -21.69 20.10 -27.55
N GLN A 47 -22.66 20.89 -27.10
CA GLN A 47 -23.84 20.42 -26.44
C GLN A 47 -24.25 19.21 -27.28
N ARG A 48 -23.82 18.01 -26.86
CA ARG A 48 -24.25 16.82 -27.55
C ARG A 48 -25.76 16.92 -27.35
N PRO A 49 -26.54 17.14 -28.43
CA PRO A 49 -27.98 17.20 -28.28
C PRO A 49 -28.33 15.97 -27.48
N GLN A 50 -29.10 16.10 -26.39
CA GLN A 50 -29.41 15.01 -25.45
C GLN A 50 -29.60 13.71 -26.23
N GLY A 51 -28.55 12.90 -26.29
CA GLY A 51 -28.24 12.19 -27.52
C GLY A 51 -28.88 10.85 -27.55
N LEU A 52 -30.07 10.74 -28.17
CA LEU A 52 -30.56 9.53 -28.82
C LEU A 52 -30.19 8.25 -28.03
N THR A 53 -30.58 8.20 -26.76
CA THR A 53 -30.04 7.22 -25.82
C THR A 53 -30.81 5.90 -25.87
N VAL A 54 -30.08 4.79 -25.78
CA VAL A 54 -30.64 3.45 -25.53
C VAL A 54 -31.48 3.48 -24.26
N GLU A 55 -31.03 4.24 -23.29
CA GLU A 55 -31.66 4.50 -22.01
C GLU A 55 -33.04 5.16 -22.21
N ARG A 56 -33.18 6.13 -23.11
CA ARG A 56 -34.48 6.75 -23.39
C ARG A 56 -35.43 5.79 -24.10
N ALA A 57 -34.92 4.92 -24.97
CA ALA A 57 -35.73 3.87 -25.57
C ALA A 57 -36.18 2.84 -24.53
N ALA A 58 -35.34 2.51 -23.56
CA ALA A 58 -35.68 1.64 -22.44
C ALA A 58 -36.76 2.26 -21.55
N GLU A 59 -36.64 3.55 -21.19
CA GLU A 59 -37.66 4.29 -20.43
C GLU A 59 -39.05 4.22 -21.10
N VAL A 60 -39.12 4.45 -22.41
CA VAL A 60 -40.40 4.36 -23.15
C VAL A 60 -40.96 2.93 -23.15
N ILE A 61 -40.10 1.91 -23.13
CA ILE A 61 -40.53 0.51 -23.03
C ILE A 61 -41.06 0.22 -21.61
N ASP A 62 -40.38 0.72 -20.58
CA ASP A 62 -40.76 0.54 -19.18
C ASP A 62 -42.08 1.25 -18.82
N ASP A 63 -42.41 2.35 -19.52
CA ASP A 63 -43.66 3.09 -19.37
C ASP A 63 -44.88 2.41 -20.04
N LEU A 64 -44.68 1.33 -20.82
CA LEU A 64 -45.78 0.64 -21.48
C LEU A 64 -46.56 -0.27 -20.52
N PRO A 65 -47.92 -0.27 -20.58
CA PRO A 65 -48.71 -1.23 -19.82
C PRO A 65 -48.38 -2.67 -20.26
N PRO A 66 -48.18 -3.61 -19.32
CA PRO A 66 -47.80 -4.98 -19.64
C PRO A 66 -48.90 -5.75 -20.41
N GLU A 67 -50.15 -5.26 -20.40
CA GLU A 67 -51.27 -5.82 -21.15
C GLU A 67 -51.21 -5.49 -22.65
N VAL A 68 -50.37 -4.54 -23.07
CA VAL A 68 -50.25 -4.16 -24.49
C VAL A 68 -49.56 -5.29 -25.26
N PRO A 69 -50.18 -5.83 -26.32
CA PRO A 69 -49.54 -6.84 -27.16
C PRO A 69 -48.21 -6.33 -27.73
N ARG A 70 -47.19 -7.20 -27.78
CA ARG A 70 -45.84 -6.85 -28.23
C ARG A 70 -45.81 -6.09 -29.56
N ASP A 71 -46.61 -6.50 -30.53
CA ASP A 71 -46.66 -5.84 -31.85
C ASP A 71 -47.22 -4.41 -31.79
N SER A 72 -48.10 -4.14 -30.83
CA SER A 72 -48.61 -2.79 -30.55
C SER A 72 -47.58 -1.97 -29.77
N ALA A 73 -46.93 -2.57 -28.77
CA ALA A 73 -45.85 -1.95 -28.02
C ALA A 73 -44.71 -1.48 -28.94
N VAL A 74 -44.25 -2.33 -29.86
CA VAL A 74 -43.21 -1.98 -30.84
C VAL A 74 -43.64 -0.80 -31.73
N ARG A 75 -44.89 -0.78 -32.18
CA ARG A 75 -45.43 0.33 -32.99
C ARG A 75 -45.48 1.64 -32.20
N ILE A 76 -45.90 1.58 -30.94
CA ILE A 76 -45.93 2.73 -30.04
C ILE A 76 -44.52 3.26 -29.83
N VAL A 77 -43.58 2.41 -29.39
CA VAL A 77 -42.17 2.76 -29.13
C VAL A 77 -41.54 3.36 -30.37
N ARG A 78 -41.68 2.72 -31.54
CA ARG A 78 -41.15 3.24 -32.81
C ARG A 78 -41.75 4.60 -33.17
N GLY A 79 -43.05 4.80 -32.96
CA GLY A 79 -43.71 6.08 -33.18
C GLY A 79 -43.17 7.19 -32.26
N THR A 80 -43.02 6.91 -30.97
CA THR A 80 -42.44 7.84 -30.00
C THR A 80 -40.97 8.16 -30.28
N LEU A 81 -40.17 7.16 -30.67
CA LEU A 81 -38.77 7.37 -31.04
C LEU A 81 -38.66 8.26 -32.28
N LEU A 82 -39.46 8.00 -33.32
CA LEU A 82 -39.50 8.82 -34.53
C LEU A 82 -39.96 10.25 -34.23
N ALA A 83 -40.97 10.44 -33.37
CA ALA A 83 -41.42 11.76 -32.93
C ALA A 83 -40.35 12.53 -32.14
N ALA A 84 -39.47 11.82 -31.44
CA ALA A 84 -38.29 12.36 -30.76
C ALA A 84 -37.07 12.55 -31.69
N GLY A 85 -37.22 12.26 -33.00
CA GLY A 85 -36.12 12.38 -33.98
C GLY A 85 -35.10 11.24 -33.92
N ILE A 86 -35.42 10.12 -33.26
CA ILE A 86 -34.55 8.94 -33.15
C ILE A 86 -34.87 7.95 -34.28
N GLN A 87 -33.88 7.67 -35.12
CA GLN A 87 -33.95 6.59 -36.11
C GLN A 87 -33.63 5.24 -35.46
N VAL A 88 -34.38 4.20 -35.84
CA VAL A 88 -34.25 2.86 -35.26
C VAL A 88 -32.90 2.24 -35.62
N GLU A 89 -32.39 2.54 -36.81
CA GLU A 89 -31.10 2.07 -37.31
C GLU A 89 -29.94 2.68 -36.51
N ASP A 90 -30.06 3.95 -36.11
CA ASP A 90 -29.07 4.61 -35.28
C ASP A 90 -29.11 4.08 -33.84
N LEU A 91 -30.31 3.77 -33.33
CA LEU A 91 -30.51 3.09 -32.04
C LEU A 91 -29.90 1.68 -32.06
N GLU A 92 -30.05 0.91 -33.14
CA GLU A 92 -29.42 -0.41 -33.29
C GLU A 92 -27.88 -0.31 -33.29
N ARG A 93 -27.31 0.66 -34.02
CA ARG A 93 -25.86 0.88 -33.98
C ARG A 93 -25.39 1.30 -32.59
N SER A 94 -26.14 2.18 -31.92
CA SER A 94 -25.83 2.66 -30.57
C SER A 94 -25.90 1.55 -29.52
N THR A 95 -26.95 0.72 -29.56
CA THR A 95 -27.09 -0.46 -28.68
C THR A 95 -25.94 -1.43 -28.86
N ARG A 96 -25.60 -1.80 -30.10
CA ARG A 96 -24.50 -2.73 -30.39
C ARG A 96 -23.13 -2.17 -29.96
N ALA A 97 -22.89 -0.87 -30.17
CA ALA A 97 -21.67 -0.21 -29.71
C ALA A 97 -21.59 -0.15 -28.18
N ARG A 98 -22.71 0.12 -27.51
CA ARG A 98 -22.79 0.18 -26.05
C ARG A 98 -22.59 -1.18 -25.42
N GLU A 99 -23.20 -2.22 -25.98
CA GLU A 99 -23.01 -3.61 -25.56
C GLU A 99 -21.55 -4.04 -25.71
N SER A 100 -20.93 -3.79 -26.87
CA SER A 100 -19.52 -4.10 -27.10
C SER A 100 -18.60 -3.38 -26.10
N LYS A 101 -18.86 -2.10 -25.83
CA LYS A 101 -18.12 -1.33 -24.82
C LYS A 101 -18.28 -1.93 -23.42
N LEU A 102 -19.51 -2.23 -22.99
CA LEU A 102 -19.75 -2.82 -21.67
C LEU A 102 -19.12 -4.21 -21.53
N ASN A 103 -19.20 -5.05 -22.56
CA ASN A 103 -18.54 -6.35 -22.56
C ASN A 103 -17.01 -6.20 -22.42
N SER A 104 -16.41 -5.26 -23.15
CA SER A 104 -14.97 -4.98 -23.01
C SER A 104 -14.61 -4.47 -21.62
N GLU A 105 -15.44 -3.62 -21.01
CA GLU A 105 -15.23 -3.14 -19.64
C GLU A 105 -15.38 -4.28 -18.61
N MET A 106 -16.36 -5.18 -18.81
CA MET A 106 -16.56 -6.36 -17.97
C MET A 106 -15.37 -7.32 -18.05
N ASP A 107 -14.83 -7.57 -19.25
CA ASP A 107 -13.68 -8.45 -19.44
C ASP A 107 -12.42 -7.85 -18.80
N LEU A 108 -12.19 -6.55 -18.97
CA LEU A 108 -11.10 -5.84 -18.28
C LEU A 108 -11.24 -5.88 -16.76
N ALA A 109 -12.47 -5.73 -16.24
CA ALA A 109 -12.74 -5.82 -14.81
C ALA A 109 -12.47 -7.23 -14.27
N ARG A 110 -12.89 -8.28 -15.00
CA ARG A 110 -12.60 -9.68 -14.66
C ARG A 110 -11.11 -9.96 -14.65
N GLU A 111 -10.39 -9.50 -15.68
CA GLU A 111 -8.94 -9.67 -15.76
C GLU A 111 -8.24 -9.04 -14.54
N ARG A 112 -8.63 -7.81 -14.18
CA ARG A 112 -8.09 -7.13 -12.99
C ARG A 112 -8.39 -7.89 -11.70
N GLN A 113 -9.62 -8.41 -11.56
CA GLN A 113 -10.01 -9.22 -10.40
C GLN A 113 -9.16 -10.49 -10.30
N GLU A 114 -8.92 -11.17 -11.42
CA GLU A 114 -8.09 -12.38 -11.46
C GLU A 114 -6.62 -12.07 -11.16
N GLN A 115 -6.07 -10.99 -11.71
CA GLN A 115 -4.70 -10.55 -11.40
C GLN A 115 -4.52 -10.21 -9.92
N LEU A 116 -5.48 -9.50 -9.31
CA LEU A 116 -5.44 -9.19 -7.89
C LEU A 116 -5.48 -10.47 -7.05
N ARG A 117 -6.40 -11.37 -7.38
CA ARG A 117 -6.53 -12.66 -6.70
C ARG A 117 -5.23 -13.46 -6.77
N TYR A 118 -4.64 -13.60 -7.97
CA TYR A 118 -3.40 -14.33 -8.16
C TYR A 118 -2.26 -13.75 -7.31
N ARG A 119 -2.08 -12.42 -7.32
CA ARG A 119 -1.05 -11.75 -6.52
C ARG A 119 -1.25 -11.98 -5.04
N THR A 120 -2.48 -11.83 -4.55
CA THR A 120 -2.78 -12.06 -3.13
C THR A 120 -2.56 -13.52 -2.74
N GLU A 121 -2.96 -14.48 -3.56
CA GLU A 121 -2.70 -15.91 -3.30
C GLU A 121 -1.19 -16.23 -3.30
N ASP A 122 -0.41 -15.58 -4.15
CA ASP A 122 1.05 -15.72 -4.18
C ASP A 122 1.72 -15.12 -2.94
N ASP A 123 1.30 -13.91 -2.54
CA ASP A 123 1.79 -13.24 -1.33
C ASP A 123 1.49 -14.07 -0.07
N VAL A 124 0.26 -14.60 0.05
CA VAL A 124 -0.15 -15.46 1.17
C VAL A 124 0.73 -16.70 1.24
N ARG A 125 0.93 -17.39 0.11
CA ARG A 125 1.79 -18.58 0.06
C ARG A 125 3.24 -18.26 0.43
N SER A 126 3.79 -17.16 -0.07
CA SER A 126 5.15 -16.72 0.28
C SER A 126 5.30 -16.46 1.78
N LEU A 127 4.33 -15.76 2.39
CA LEU A 127 4.32 -15.47 3.82
C LEU A 127 4.14 -16.74 4.67
N GLU A 128 3.29 -17.67 4.25
CA GLU A 128 3.13 -18.97 4.91
C GLU A 128 4.44 -19.77 4.90
N GLU A 129 5.16 -19.76 3.78
CA GLU A 129 6.48 -20.40 3.67
C GLU A 129 7.54 -19.72 4.53
N GLU A 130 7.51 -18.39 4.65
CA GLU A 130 8.38 -17.64 5.56
C GLU A 130 8.07 -17.96 7.02
N ILE A 131 6.80 -17.94 7.43
CA ILE A 131 6.37 -18.31 8.78
C ILE A 131 6.84 -19.73 9.11
N ARG A 132 6.69 -20.68 8.18
CA ARG A 132 7.18 -22.05 8.36
C ARG A 132 8.69 -22.07 8.59
N ARG A 133 9.47 -21.39 7.75
CA ARG A 133 10.94 -21.33 7.88
C ARG A 133 11.38 -20.72 9.21
N VAL A 134 10.73 -19.64 9.64
CA VAL A 134 11.04 -18.99 10.91
C VAL A 134 10.74 -19.92 12.08
N ARG A 135 9.60 -20.63 12.06
CA ARG A 135 9.26 -21.63 13.09
C ARG A 135 10.29 -22.75 13.16
N GLU A 136 10.67 -23.32 12.02
CA GLU A 136 11.69 -24.37 11.95
C GLU A 136 13.04 -23.89 12.51
N ALA A 137 13.43 -22.64 12.21
CA ALA A 137 14.66 -22.05 12.76
C ALA A 137 14.58 -21.82 14.27
N CYS A 138 13.43 -21.36 14.78
CA CYS A 138 13.21 -21.22 16.22
C CYS A 138 13.27 -22.57 16.94
N ASP A 139 12.57 -23.58 16.42
CA ASP A 139 12.55 -24.93 17.01
C ASP A 139 13.96 -25.56 17.02
N ALA A 140 14.72 -25.38 15.94
CA ALA A 140 16.11 -25.82 15.88
C ALA A 140 17.01 -25.10 16.89
N GLY A 141 16.84 -23.78 17.05
CA GLY A 141 17.58 -23.00 18.05
C GLY A 141 17.23 -23.41 19.49
N ILE A 142 15.95 -23.64 19.78
CA ILE A 142 15.50 -24.14 21.08
C ILE A 142 16.12 -25.50 21.37
N ALA A 143 16.06 -26.44 20.43
CA ALA A 143 16.63 -27.78 20.60
C ALA A 143 18.15 -27.74 20.84
N GLU A 144 18.87 -26.83 20.19
CA GLU A 144 20.31 -26.65 20.42
C GLU A 144 20.58 -26.11 21.84
N GLU A 145 19.83 -25.10 22.29
CA GLU A 145 19.97 -24.57 23.64
C GLU A 145 19.59 -25.58 24.71
N GLU A 146 18.49 -26.32 24.53
CA GLU A 146 18.10 -27.41 25.43
C GLU A 146 19.21 -28.45 25.55
N GLN A 147 19.89 -28.77 24.45
CA GLN A 147 21.04 -29.66 24.48
C GLN A 147 22.23 -29.05 25.24
N ARG A 148 22.52 -27.75 25.06
CA ARG A 148 23.60 -27.05 25.79
C ARG A 148 23.32 -27.02 27.29
N ILE A 149 22.10 -26.69 27.67
CA ILE A 149 21.65 -26.68 29.07
C ILE A 149 21.79 -28.09 29.65
N SER A 150 21.31 -29.12 28.95
CA SER A 150 21.41 -30.51 29.42
C SER A 150 22.87 -30.91 29.69
N ARG A 151 23.78 -30.59 28.76
CA ARG A 151 25.23 -30.84 28.96
C ARG A 151 25.80 -30.06 30.14
N ALA A 152 25.37 -28.83 30.34
CA ALA A 152 25.82 -28.01 31.47
C ALA A 152 25.31 -28.59 32.81
N VAL A 153 24.05 -29.02 32.86
CA VAL A 153 23.45 -29.67 34.04
C VAL A 153 24.20 -30.95 34.39
N ASP A 154 24.44 -31.83 33.41
CA ASP A 154 25.23 -33.06 33.61
C ASP A 154 26.66 -32.74 34.10
N GLY A 155 27.26 -31.67 33.56
CA GLY A 155 28.56 -31.17 33.98
C GLY A 155 28.57 -30.71 35.44
N ILE A 156 27.57 -29.94 35.86
CA ILE A 156 27.39 -29.50 37.26
C ILE A 156 27.22 -30.71 38.18
N GLU A 157 26.41 -31.70 37.80
CA GLU A 157 26.27 -32.93 38.58
C GLU A 157 27.59 -33.71 38.68
N GLY A 158 28.38 -33.74 37.60
CA GLY A 158 29.76 -34.25 37.62
C GLY A 158 30.63 -33.54 38.65
N ILE A 159 30.60 -32.21 38.69
CA ILE A 159 31.35 -31.40 39.67
C ILE A 159 30.88 -31.68 41.10
N LYS A 160 29.57 -31.72 41.35
CA LYS A 160 28.99 -32.06 42.67
C LYS A 160 29.49 -33.42 43.16
N ARG A 161 29.50 -34.44 42.28
CA ARG A 161 30.05 -35.77 42.59
C ARG A 161 31.53 -35.75 42.96
N VAL A 162 32.36 -35.00 42.22
CA VAL A 162 33.80 -34.86 42.53
C VAL A 162 34.01 -34.13 43.86
N ARG A 163 33.26 -33.04 44.12
CA ARG A 163 33.32 -32.31 45.40
C ARG A 163 32.98 -33.22 46.58
N ALA A 164 31.87 -33.96 46.48
CA ALA A 164 31.45 -34.91 47.50
C ALA A 164 32.51 -35.99 47.76
N PHE A 165 33.14 -36.51 46.70
CA PHE A 165 34.22 -37.50 46.84
C PHE A 165 35.41 -36.97 47.66
N PHE A 166 35.78 -35.69 47.50
CA PHE A 166 36.82 -35.04 48.28
C PHE A 166 36.33 -34.37 49.58
N SER A 167 35.02 -34.47 49.89
CA SER A 167 34.38 -33.81 51.03
C SER A 167 34.56 -32.28 51.06
N PHE A 168 34.59 -31.65 49.88
CA PHE A 168 34.47 -30.19 49.81
C PHE A 168 33.05 -29.77 50.21
N PRO A 169 32.86 -28.63 50.91
CA PRO A 169 31.53 -28.14 51.28
C PRO A 169 30.69 -27.90 50.02
N ASP A 170 29.36 -27.82 50.14
CA ASP A 170 28.53 -27.45 49.00
C ASP A 170 28.58 -25.92 48.76
N PRO A 171 28.65 -25.46 47.50
CA PRO A 171 28.78 -24.03 47.21
C PRO A 171 27.53 -23.23 47.59
N GLU A 172 26.39 -23.90 47.69
CA GLU A 172 25.11 -23.32 48.12
C GLU A 172 25.15 -23.06 49.64
N GLU A 173 25.81 -23.92 50.43
CA GLU A 173 26.05 -23.73 51.87
C GLU A 173 27.15 -22.68 52.14
N GLU A 174 28.17 -22.60 51.27
CA GLU A 174 29.24 -21.60 51.35
C GLU A 174 28.73 -20.16 51.10
N GLN A 175 27.70 -19.98 50.25
CA GLN A 175 27.07 -18.68 49.98
C GLN A 175 26.13 -18.22 51.11
N GLU A 176 25.50 -19.14 51.83
CA GLU A 176 24.71 -18.82 53.03
C GLU A 176 25.58 -18.56 54.27
N ALA A 177 26.78 -19.16 54.32
CA ALA A 177 27.75 -18.97 55.41
C ALA A 177 28.59 -17.68 55.26
N SER A 178 28.61 -17.06 54.08
CA SER A 178 29.15 -15.71 53.91
C SER A 178 28.13 -14.67 54.38
N GLU A 179 28.31 -14.13 55.59
CA GLU A 179 27.62 -12.92 56.03
C GLU A 179 27.82 -11.80 54.99
N PRO A 180 26.80 -10.98 54.67
CA PRO A 180 27.01 -9.83 53.81
C PRO A 180 27.99 -8.90 54.52
N VAL A 181 29.20 -8.79 53.99
CA VAL A 181 30.09 -7.70 54.36
C VAL A 181 29.38 -6.43 53.89
N GLU A 182 28.84 -5.67 54.84
CA GLU A 182 28.44 -4.28 54.61
C GLU A 182 29.69 -3.55 54.12
N ASP A 183 29.78 -3.28 52.82
CA ASP A 183 30.72 -2.31 52.30
C ASP A 183 30.42 -0.95 52.97
N PRO A 184 31.40 -0.27 53.60
CA PRO A 184 31.17 1.08 54.08
C PRO A 184 30.84 2.00 52.90
N PRO A 185 29.96 3.00 53.06
CA PRO A 185 29.54 3.85 51.95
C PRO A 185 30.76 4.63 51.43
N VAL A 186 31.25 4.25 50.26
CA VAL A 186 32.22 5.05 49.52
C VAL A 186 31.42 6.15 48.82
N ASP A 187 31.44 7.34 49.42
CA ASP A 187 31.04 8.58 48.76
C ASP A 187 32.00 8.84 47.58
N GLU A 188 31.68 8.25 46.42
CA GLU A 188 32.26 8.63 45.15
C GLU A 188 31.13 9.07 44.23
N THR A 189 30.91 10.38 44.21
CA THR A 189 30.25 11.08 43.10
C THR A 189 30.93 10.69 41.78
N GLN A 190 30.42 9.64 41.14
CA GLN A 190 30.73 9.35 39.75
C GLN A 190 29.96 10.37 38.90
N VAL A 191 30.67 11.41 38.48
CA VAL A 191 30.25 12.30 37.41
C VAL A 191 30.21 11.45 36.14
N PHE A 192 29.02 11.04 35.71
CA PHE A 192 28.85 10.52 34.36
C PHE A 192 29.20 11.64 33.39
N GLU A 193 30.33 11.49 32.71
CA GLU A 193 30.68 12.27 31.53
C GLU A 193 29.57 12.02 30.48
N PRO A 194 28.94 13.07 29.90
CA PRO A 194 27.91 12.88 28.90
C PRO A 194 28.55 12.22 27.68
N PHE A 195 28.17 10.98 27.38
CA PHE A 195 28.56 10.32 26.14
C PHE A 195 27.96 11.13 24.99
N ASP A 196 28.87 11.71 24.20
CA ASP A 196 28.56 12.50 23.02
C ASP A 196 27.71 11.71 22.03
N ALA A 197 26.83 12.46 21.38
CA ALA A 197 25.85 12.00 20.41
C ALA A 197 26.48 11.39 19.15
N ASP A 198 25.71 10.50 18.53
CA ASP A 198 25.69 10.22 17.09
C ASP A 198 27.02 9.85 16.39
N GLU A 199 27.24 8.55 16.19
CA GLU A 199 27.81 8.07 14.93
C GLU A 199 27.26 6.67 14.56
N THR A 200 26.01 6.62 14.05
CA THR A 200 25.60 5.48 13.22
C THR A 200 26.38 5.52 11.90
N ARG A 201 27.53 4.83 11.85
CA ARG A 201 28.30 4.64 10.61
C ARG A 201 27.62 3.59 9.73
N VAL A 202 26.81 4.06 8.79
CA VAL A 202 26.27 3.23 7.70
C VAL A 202 27.43 2.74 6.84
N LEU A 203 27.62 1.42 6.74
CA LEU A 203 28.58 0.78 5.84
C LEU A 203 28.22 1.05 4.38
N ARG A 204 28.73 2.17 3.83
CA ARG A 204 28.81 2.37 2.37
C ARG A 204 29.90 1.46 1.81
N ARG A 205 29.50 0.39 1.13
CA ARG A 205 30.38 -0.38 0.24
C ARG A 205 30.78 0.50 -0.95
N ARG A 206 31.97 1.11 -0.88
CA ARG A 206 32.63 1.79 -2.01
C ARG A 206 33.32 0.75 -2.88
N GLY A 207 33.09 0.87 -4.19
CA GLY A 207 33.64 0.01 -5.23
C GLY A 207 35.17 0.03 -5.30
N GLY A 208 35.72 -1.12 -5.66
CA GLY A 208 37.09 -1.28 -6.14
C GLY A 208 37.07 -1.51 -7.65
N THR A 209 37.65 -0.58 -8.39
CA THR A 209 38.19 -0.78 -9.73
C THR A 209 39.61 -1.35 -9.61
N PHE A 210 40.02 -2.25 -10.51
CA PHE A 210 41.19 -2.10 -11.40
C PHE A 210 41.72 -3.45 -11.94
N GLY A 211 41.89 -3.49 -13.26
CA GLY A 211 42.78 -4.40 -14.01
C GLY A 211 42.03 -5.28 -15.01
N ALA A 212 42.25 -5.24 -16.33
CA ALA A 212 43.06 -4.40 -17.19
C ALA A 212 42.44 -4.49 -18.60
N ALA A 213 42.56 -3.42 -19.37
CA ALA A 213 42.09 -3.33 -20.74
C ALA A 213 43.16 -3.85 -21.72
N GLU A 214 42.73 -4.62 -22.71
CA GLU A 214 43.17 -4.51 -24.10
C GLU A 214 41.92 -4.65 -25.00
N GLU A 215 41.64 -3.60 -25.78
CA GLU A 215 40.57 -3.42 -26.78
C GLU A 215 41.07 -3.89 -28.18
N PRO A 216 40.32 -3.75 -29.31
CA PRO A 216 38.86 -3.66 -29.51
C PRO A 216 38.36 -4.51 -30.72
N ALA A 217 37.04 -4.68 -30.86
CA ALA A 217 36.34 -4.53 -32.17
C ALA A 217 34.81 -4.73 -32.04
N ASP A 218 34.09 -3.72 -32.53
CA ASP A 218 32.82 -3.81 -33.27
C ASP A 218 31.60 -4.53 -32.65
N THR A 219 30.66 -3.76 -32.09
CA THR A 219 29.29 -3.53 -32.65
C THR A 219 28.34 -2.88 -31.62
N PRO A 220 27.29 -2.16 -32.06
CA PRO A 220 26.53 -1.24 -31.23
C PRO A 220 25.31 -1.91 -30.58
N LEU A 221 25.12 -1.70 -29.27
CA LEU A 221 23.85 -2.00 -28.60
C LEU A 221 23.49 -0.83 -27.69
N GLU A 222 22.55 -0.02 -28.17
CA GLU A 222 21.71 0.84 -27.34
C GLU A 222 20.94 -0.03 -26.33
N GLY A 223 21.32 0.07 -25.05
CA GLY A 223 20.48 -0.30 -23.92
C GLY A 223 19.98 0.95 -23.22
N PRO A 224 18.67 1.09 -22.94
CA PRO A 224 18.11 2.32 -22.38
C PRO A 224 18.52 2.50 -20.91
N SER A 225 19.18 3.62 -20.62
CA SER A 225 19.43 4.09 -19.26
C SER A 225 18.10 4.47 -18.58
N PRO A 226 17.80 4.00 -17.34
CA PRO A 226 16.50 4.18 -16.72
C PRO A 226 16.32 5.52 -15.97
N TYR A 227 17.24 6.48 -16.11
CA TYR A 227 17.09 7.80 -15.50
C TYR A 227 17.29 8.90 -16.53
N ARG A 228 16.18 9.30 -17.18
CA ARG A 228 16.09 10.56 -17.91
C ARG A 228 15.51 11.60 -16.94
N ASP A 229 16.36 12.51 -16.50
CA ASP A 229 15.98 13.70 -15.73
C ASP A 229 15.07 14.59 -16.61
N PRO A 230 13.82 14.91 -16.21
CA PRO A 230 12.94 15.77 -16.99
C PRO A 230 13.31 17.26 -16.91
N HIS A 231 14.26 17.65 -16.05
CA HIS A 231 14.55 19.07 -15.77
C HIS A 231 16.05 19.36 -15.73
N GLY A 232 16.73 19.13 -16.85
CA GLY A 232 18.03 19.75 -17.11
C GLY A 232 17.92 21.28 -17.22
N PRO A 233 18.95 22.04 -16.83
CA PRO A 233 18.90 23.50 -16.76
C PRO A 233 18.81 24.13 -18.16
N PRO A 234 18.09 25.25 -18.33
CA PRO A 234 18.03 25.91 -19.62
C PRO A 234 19.38 26.54 -19.98
N ASP A 235 19.88 26.17 -21.16
CA ASP A 235 21.04 26.77 -21.82
C ASP A 235 20.95 28.30 -21.79
N ARG A 236 22.00 28.93 -21.26
CA ARG A 236 22.28 30.34 -21.53
C ARG A 236 23.02 30.44 -22.86
N ARG A 237 22.54 31.38 -23.67
CA ARG A 237 23.08 31.87 -24.95
C ARG A 237 24.59 31.99 -25.00
#